data_AF-A0A349X4L0-F1
#
_entry.id   AF-A0A349X4L0-F1
#
_cell.length_a   1.000
_cell.length_b   1.000
_cell.length_c   1.000
_cell.angle_alpha   90.00
_cell.angle_beta   90.00
_cell.angle_gamma   90.00
#
_symmetry.space_group_name_H-M   'P 1'
#
loop_
_entity.id
_entity.type
_entity.pdbx_description
1 polymer ?
#
loop_
_entity_poly.entity_id
_entity_poly.type
_entity_poly.pdbx_seq_one_letter_code
_entity_poly.pdbx_strand_id
1 'polypeptide(L)'
;MSNYQDKIKAASKLIANNGTAFEGINPEYAARMRVQNRFQTGIEIARYTAGIMRQDMADYDADSAQYTQSLGCWHGFIAQQKMIAVKKHHGTTSKRYLYLSGWMIAALRSEFGPLPDQSMHEKTSVSALIEELYTFLRQADARELRHLFKELDAAKDEVTARAVQDKIDNFETHVVPIIADIDAGFGNAEATYLLAKQMIEAGA
;
A
#
# COMPACT_ATOMS: atom_id res chain seq x y z
N MET A 1 -15.85 14.50 -9.42
CA MET A 1 -15.94 13.40 -10.39
C MET A 1 -15.23 12.22 -9.77
N SER A 2 -15.76 11.00 -9.91
CA SER A 2 -15.19 9.86 -9.23
C SER A 2 -13.96 9.32 -9.95
N ASN A 3 -12.97 8.86 -9.18
CA ASN A 3 -11.73 8.31 -9.71
C ASN A 3 -12.01 7.24 -10.79
N TYR A 4 -13.00 6.39 -10.59
CA TYR A 4 -13.33 5.33 -11.55
C TYR A 4 -13.87 5.86 -12.89
N GLN A 5 -14.86 6.77 -12.88
CA GLN A 5 -15.46 7.30 -14.10
C GLN A 5 -14.45 8.10 -14.95
N ASP A 6 -13.54 8.81 -14.30
CA ASP A 6 -12.48 9.54 -15.01
C ASP A 6 -11.48 8.58 -15.67
N LYS A 7 -11.19 7.42 -15.04
CA LYS A 7 -10.36 6.37 -15.66
C LYS A 7 -11.05 5.70 -16.85
N ILE A 8 -12.37 5.50 -16.81
CA ILE A 8 -13.15 5.01 -17.96
C ILE A 8 -13.04 6.00 -19.11
N LYS A 9 -13.34 7.29 -18.88
CA LYS A 9 -13.24 8.34 -19.91
C LYS A 9 -11.85 8.39 -20.54
N ALA A 10 -10.80 8.32 -19.73
CA ALA A 10 -9.42 8.31 -20.22
C ALA A 10 -9.11 7.06 -21.05
N ALA A 11 -9.59 5.88 -20.65
CA ALA A 11 -9.43 4.64 -21.42
C ALA A 11 -10.20 4.69 -22.74
N SER A 12 -11.46 5.12 -22.73
CA SER A 12 -12.30 5.28 -23.93
C SER A 12 -11.67 6.25 -24.93
N LYS A 13 -11.15 7.39 -24.46
CA LYS A 13 -10.45 8.35 -25.31
C LYS A 13 -9.20 7.74 -25.96
N LEU A 14 -8.41 6.98 -25.19
CA LEU A 14 -7.22 6.32 -25.72
C LEU A 14 -7.56 5.27 -26.77
N ILE A 15 -8.59 4.45 -26.54
CA ILE A 15 -9.06 3.43 -27.48
C ILE A 15 -9.56 4.10 -28.77
N ALA A 16 -10.40 5.12 -28.65
CA ALA A 16 -10.91 5.86 -29.81
C ALA A 16 -9.79 6.46 -30.67
N ASN A 17 -8.75 7.02 -30.03
CA ASN A 17 -7.60 7.60 -30.74
C ASN A 17 -6.75 6.56 -31.50
N ASN A 18 -6.78 5.29 -31.10
CA ASN A 18 -6.02 4.21 -31.76
C ASN A 18 -6.87 3.39 -32.74
N GLY A 19 -8.18 3.68 -32.85
CA GLY A 19 -9.07 3.08 -33.83
C GLY A 19 -9.15 1.55 -33.74
N THR A 20 -9.22 0.90 -34.90
CA THR A 20 -9.41 -0.56 -35.03
C THR A 20 -8.28 -1.38 -34.39
N ALA A 21 -7.09 -0.82 -34.23
CA ALA A 21 -5.99 -1.52 -33.56
C ALA A 21 -6.34 -1.90 -32.11
N PHE A 22 -7.22 -1.13 -31.46
CA PHE A 22 -7.59 -1.30 -30.05
C PHE A 22 -9.04 -1.79 -29.86
N GLU A 23 -9.70 -2.28 -30.92
CA GLU A 23 -11.12 -2.69 -30.89
C GLU A 23 -11.42 -3.79 -29.85
N GLY A 24 -10.46 -4.66 -29.56
CA GLY A 24 -10.60 -5.73 -28.56
C GLY A 24 -10.47 -5.28 -27.10
N ILE A 25 -10.21 -4.00 -26.82
CA ILE A 25 -9.99 -3.51 -25.46
C ILE A 25 -11.28 -2.93 -24.89
N ASN A 26 -11.71 -3.44 -23.73
CA ASN A 26 -12.82 -2.85 -23.01
C ASN A 26 -12.34 -1.71 -22.07
N PRO A 27 -12.80 -0.46 -22.25
CA PRO A 27 -12.36 0.68 -21.44
C PRO A 27 -12.70 0.54 -19.95
N GLU A 28 -13.81 -0.14 -19.63
CA GLU A 28 -14.25 -0.33 -18.26
C GLU A 28 -13.35 -1.30 -17.50
N TYR A 29 -12.98 -2.42 -18.12
CA TYR A 29 -12.04 -3.37 -17.52
C TYR A 29 -10.65 -2.76 -17.34
N ALA A 30 -10.17 -1.99 -18.33
CA ALA A 30 -8.92 -1.26 -18.21
C ALA A 30 -8.97 -0.23 -17.06
N ALA A 31 -10.10 0.46 -16.88
CA ALA A 31 -10.31 1.38 -15.77
C ALA A 31 -10.30 0.66 -14.40
N ARG A 32 -10.94 -0.51 -14.29
CA ARG A 32 -10.93 -1.33 -13.07
C ARG A 32 -9.51 -1.73 -12.68
N MET A 33 -8.71 -2.20 -13.64
CA MET A 33 -7.29 -2.53 -13.42
C MET A 33 -6.48 -1.33 -12.93
N ARG A 34 -6.75 -0.13 -13.46
CA ARG A 34 -6.11 1.12 -13.00
C ARG A 34 -6.51 1.52 -11.59
N VAL A 35 -7.79 1.36 -11.22
CA VAL A 35 -8.28 1.64 -9.87
C VAL A 35 -7.72 0.64 -8.85
N GLN A 36 -7.64 -0.63 -9.23
CA GLN A 36 -7.04 -1.70 -8.42
C GLN A 36 -5.53 -1.52 -8.21
N ASN A 37 -4.84 -0.80 -9.09
CA ASN A 37 -3.42 -0.46 -8.97
C ASN A 37 -3.23 1.04 -8.71
N ARG A 38 -3.84 1.54 -7.63
CA ARG A 38 -3.78 2.96 -7.21
C ARG A 38 -2.35 3.48 -7.04
N PHE A 39 -1.49 2.68 -6.40
CA PHE A 39 -0.08 3.01 -6.16
C PHE A 39 0.79 2.19 -7.11
N GLN A 40 1.43 2.86 -8.06
CA GLN A 40 2.19 2.21 -9.13
C GLN A 40 3.66 2.00 -8.77
N THR A 41 4.18 2.81 -7.83
CA THR A 41 5.58 2.76 -7.39
C THR A 41 5.67 2.94 -5.87
N GLY A 42 6.77 2.47 -5.26
CA GLY A 42 7.01 2.71 -3.83
C GLY A 42 7.16 4.21 -3.52
N ILE A 43 7.72 5.01 -4.43
CA ILE A 43 7.78 6.48 -4.26
C ILE A 43 6.40 7.14 -4.12
N GLU A 44 5.38 6.65 -4.82
CA GLU A 44 4.01 7.13 -4.64
C GLU A 44 3.46 6.76 -3.25
N ILE A 45 3.80 5.57 -2.75
CA ILE A 45 3.45 5.12 -1.40
C ILE A 45 4.14 6.01 -0.37
N ALA A 46 5.47 6.17 -0.43
CA ALA A 46 6.26 6.98 0.49
C ALA A 46 5.72 8.42 0.58
N ARG A 47 5.41 9.05 -0.56
CA ARG A 47 4.82 10.41 -0.55
C ARG A 47 3.45 10.44 0.11
N TYR A 48 2.60 9.46 -0.18
CA TYR A 48 1.27 9.35 0.39
C TYR A 48 1.31 9.12 1.91
N THR A 49 2.11 8.17 2.37
CA THR A 49 2.23 7.80 3.79
C THR A 49 2.95 8.85 4.62
N ALA A 50 3.95 9.54 4.06
CA ALA A 50 4.57 10.67 4.73
C ALA A 50 3.56 11.79 5.03
N GLY A 51 2.62 12.06 4.12
CA GLY A 51 1.53 13.01 4.35
C GLY A 51 0.63 12.61 5.53
N ILE A 52 0.27 11.33 5.62
CA ILE A 52 -0.52 10.78 6.75
C ILE A 52 0.24 10.96 8.06
N MET A 53 1.51 10.56 8.09
CA MET A 53 2.31 10.64 9.31
C MET A 53 2.45 12.09 9.80
N ARG A 54 2.65 13.06 8.89
CA ARG A 54 2.71 14.48 9.24
C ARG A 54 1.39 15.00 9.83
N GLN A 55 0.26 14.57 9.28
CA GLN A 55 -1.04 14.93 9.85
C GLN A 55 -1.22 14.31 11.24
N ASP A 56 -0.87 13.03 11.40
CA ASP A 56 -1.00 12.35 12.68
C ASP A 56 -0.11 12.94 13.77
N MET A 57 1.09 13.42 13.43
CA MET A 57 1.95 14.18 14.34
C MET A 57 1.29 15.49 14.78
N ALA A 58 0.72 16.25 13.85
CA ALA A 58 0.04 17.51 14.17
C ALA A 58 -1.20 17.28 15.05
N ASP A 59 -1.95 16.20 14.80
CA ASP A 59 -3.09 15.81 15.63
C ASP A 59 -2.66 15.45 17.06
N TYR A 60 -1.54 14.73 17.22
CA TYR A 60 -0.98 14.38 18.53
C TYR A 60 -0.46 15.61 19.29
N ASP A 61 0.21 16.53 18.59
CA ASP A 61 0.68 17.80 19.18
C ASP A 61 -0.49 18.64 19.71
N ALA A 62 -1.64 18.60 19.02
CA ALA A 62 -2.86 19.27 19.44
C ALA A 62 -3.61 18.53 20.57
N ASP A 63 -3.59 17.19 20.55
CA ASP A 63 -4.22 16.32 21.55
C ASP A 63 -3.43 15.01 21.70
N SER A 64 -2.75 14.87 22.85
CA SER A 64 -1.94 13.68 23.19
C SER A 64 -2.72 12.36 23.22
N ALA A 65 -4.06 12.37 23.25
CA ALA A 65 -4.87 11.17 23.11
C ALA A 65 -4.90 10.64 21.65
N GLN A 66 -4.52 11.44 20.66
CA GLN A 66 -4.48 11.08 19.24
C GLN A 66 -3.19 10.37 18.83
N TYR A 67 -2.71 9.42 19.64
CA TYR A 67 -1.50 8.66 19.36
C TYR A 67 -1.71 7.61 18.26
N THR A 68 -0.61 7.15 17.67
CA THR A 68 -0.58 6.10 16.64
C THR A 68 -0.02 4.80 17.19
N GLN A 69 -0.31 3.68 16.52
CA GLN A 69 0.14 2.35 16.97
C GLN A 69 0.59 1.48 15.80
N SER A 70 1.57 0.63 16.05
CA SER A 70 2.05 -0.38 15.11
C SER A 70 2.40 -1.69 15.80
N LEU A 71 2.43 -2.75 15.01
CA LEU A 71 3.03 -4.03 15.36
C LEU A 71 4.06 -4.37 14.27
N GLY A 72 5.17 -4.97 14.69
CA GLY A 72 6.19 -5.50 13.80
C GLY A 72 5.61 -6.56 12.86
N CYS A 73 5.94 -6.49 11.57
CA CYS A 73 5.56 -7.52 10.60
C CYS A 73 6.80 -8.04 9.86
N TRP A 74 7.14 -9.31 10.06
CA TRP A 74 8.33 -9.93 9.46
C TRP A 74 8.09 -10.47 8.03
N HIS A 75 6.86 -10.41 7.53
CA HIS A 75 6.51 -10.85 6.18
C HIS A 75 5.27 -10.10 5.65
N GLY A 76 5.19 -9.93 4.33
CA GLY A 76 4.10 -9.25 3.63
C GLY A 76 2.72 -9.78 3.98
N PHE A 77 2.59 -11.11 4.00
CA PHE A 77 1.35 -11.77 4.41
C PHE A 77 0.90 -11.42 5.84
N ILE A 78 1.83 -11.27 6.80
CA ILE A 78 1.50 -10.90 8.18
C ILE A 78 0.96 -9.47 8.23
N ALA A 79 1.60 -8.54 7.52
CA ALA A 79 1.09 -7.17 7.40
C ALA A 79 -0.27 -7.11 6.70
N GLN A 80 -0.47 -7.92 5.67
CA GLN A 80 -1.73 -8.03 4.97
C GLN A 80 -2.87 -8.44 5.91
N GLN A 81 -2.68 -9.55 6.65
CA GLN A 81 -3.70 -10.05 7.56
C GLN A 81 -3.95 -9.07 8.71
N LYS A 82 -2.91 -8.42 9.23
CA LYS A 82 -3.04 -7.34 10.21
C LYS A 82 -3.94 -6.23 9.68
N MET A 83 -3.69 -5.70 8.49
CA MET A 83 -4.48 -4.57 7.97
C MET A 83 -5.91 -4.97 7.58
N ILE A 84 -6.12 -6.19 7.08
CA ILE A 84 -7.46 -6.75 6.87
C ILE A 84 -8.21 -6.83 8.21
N ALA A 85 -7.57 -7.34 9.27
CA ALA A 85 -8.17 -7.43 10.59
C ALA A 85 -8.49 -6.05 11.18
N VAL A 86 -7.59 -5.08 11.02
CA VAL A 86 -7.80 -3.68 11.44
C VAL A 86 -9.06 -3.11 10.80
N LYS A 87 -9.18 -3.19 9.46
CA LYS A 87 -10.38 -2.68 8.78
C LYS A 87 -11.64 -3.43 9.18
N LYS A 88 -11.57 -4.75 9.33
CA LYS A 88 -12.72 -5.58 9.73
C LYS A 88 -13.26 -5.23 11.12
N HIS A 89 -12.38 -5.00 12.08
CA HIS A 89 -12.75 -4.85 13.50
C HIS A 89 -12.82 -3.39 13.98
N HIS A 90 -12.11 -2.47 13.33
CA HIS A 90 -12.07 -1.06 13.71
C HIS A 90 -12.68 -0.12 12.65
N GLY A 91 -12.99 -0.61 11.46
CA GLY A 91 -13.65 0.16 10.39
C GLY A 91 -12.78 1.18 9.66
N THR A 92 -11.58 1.48 10.16
CA THR A 92 -10.62 2.40 9.53
C THR A 92 -9.17 1.95 9.75
N THR A 93 -8.27 2.38 8.87
CA THR A 93 -6.82 2.25 9.03
C THR A 93 -6.16 3.43 9.74
N SER A 94 -6.94 4.49 10.04
CA SER A 94 -6.45 5.69 10.72
C SER A 94 -5.72 5.37 12.03
N LYS A 95 -4.61 6.06 12.28
CA LYS A 95 -3.72 5.87 13.46
C LYS A 95 -3.12 4.45 13.60
N ARG A 96 -3.06 3.66 12.52
CA ARG A 96 -2.48 2.31 12.51
C ARG A 96 -1.40 2.17 11.44
N TYR A 97 -0.17 1.91 11.87
CA TYR A 97 1.02 1.82 11.01
C TYR A 97 1.60 0.41 10.98
N LEU A 98 2.51 0.16 10.03
CA LEU A 98 3.45 -0.96 10.07
C LEU A 98 4.74 -0.58 10.83
N TYR A 99 5.39 -1.59 11.39
CA TYR A 99 6.76 -1.47 11.90
C TYR A 99 7.63 -2.52 11.22
N LEU A 100 8.75 -2.07 10.64
CA LEU A 100 9.81 -2.95 10.14
C LEU A 100 10.82 -3.14 11.26
N SER A 101 11.03 -4.37 11.73
CA SER A 101 12.01 -4.64 12.79
C SER A 101 13.31 -5.17 12.21
N GLY A 102 14.44 -4.50 12.45
CA GLY A 102 15.77 -4.99 12.10
C GLY A 102 16.05 -6.37 12.70
N TRP A 103 15.73 -6.53 13.99
CA TRP A 103 15.80 -7.81 14.69
C TRP A 103 15.06 -8.96 13.97
N MET A 104 13.82 -8.75 13.54
CA MET A 104 13.06 -9.82 12.85
C MET A 104 13.61 -10.10 11.45
N ILE A 105 14.18 -9.10 10.78
CA ILE A 105 14.87 -9.31 9.50
C ILE A 105 16.09 -10.20 9.73
N ALA A 106 16.94 -9.87 10.71
CA ALA A 106 18.11 -10.68 11.06
C ALA A 106 17.71 -12.13 11.42
N ALA A 107 16.66 -12.30 12.23
CA ALA A 107 16.26 -13.60 12.72
C ALA A 107 15.54 -14.48 11.68
N LEU A 108 14.82 -13.89 10.71
CA LEU A 108 13.85 -14.63 9.88
C LEU A 108 14.00 -14.43 8.37
N ARG A 109 14.70 -13.38 7.92
CA ARG A 109 14.71 -12.96 6.51
C ARG A 109 16.07 -13.03 5.86
N SER A 110 17.13 -13.28 6.63
CA SER A 110 18.47 -13.42 6.07
C SER A 110 18.61 -14.70 5.26
N GLU A 111 19.28 -14.61 4.11
CA GLU A 111 19.70 -15.78 3.32
C GLU A 111 20.65 -16.71 4.10
N PHE A 112 21.32 -16.20 5.14
CA PHE A 112 22.18 -16.97 6.04
C PHE A 112 21.40 -17.78 7.08
N GLY A 113 20.06 -17.68 7.09
CA GLY A 113 19.22 -18.19 8.16
C GLY A 113 19.24 -17.28 9.38
N PRO A 114 18.81 -17.78 10.57
CA PRO A 114 18.69 -16.94 11.75
C PRO A 114 20.02 -16.36 12.23
N LEU A 115 20.11 -15.03 12.29
CA LEU A 115 21.26 -14.29 12.81
C LEU A 115 20.89 -13.48 14.05
N PRO A 116 21.86 -13.18 14.94
CA PRO A 116 21.65 -12.19 15.99
C PRO A 116 21.52 -10.78 15.39
N ASP A 117 20.91 -9.90 16.17
CA ASP A 117 20.62 -8.51 15.79
C ASP A 117 21.86 -7.63 15.85
N GLN A 118 22.71 -7.76 14.83
CA GLN A 118 24.03 -7.11 14.73
C GLN A 118 24.33 -6.61 13.31
N SER A 119 23.29 -6.40 12.49
CA SER A 119 23.41 -5.93 11.09
C SER A 119 24.36 -6.76 10.21
N MET A 120 24.49 -8.06 10.49
CA MET A 120 25.37 -8.98 9.74
C MET A 120 24.71 -9.61 8.51
N HIS A 121 23.37 -9.54 8.43
CA HIS A 121 22.63 -10.00 7.27
C HIS A 121 22.83 -9.06 6.07
N GLU A 122 22.54 -9.56 4.89
CA GLU A 122 22.52 -8.80 3.66
C GLU A 122 21.53 -7.63 3.74
N LYS A 123 22.05 -6.39 3.67
CA LYS A 123 21.25 -5.16 3.84
C LYS A 123 20.07 -5.03 2.87
N THR A 124 20.12 -5.71 1.73
CA THR A 124 19.03 -5.75 0.74
C THR A 124 17.76 -6.38 1.27
N SER A 125 17.86 -7.25 2.29
CA SER A 125 16.69 -7.87 2.94
C SER A 125 15.81 -6.86 3.69
N VAL A 126 16.37 -5.71 4.08
CA VAL A 126 15.62 -4.59 4.68
C VAL A 126 14.68 -3.97 3.65
N SER A 127 15.22 -3.49 2.52
CA SER A 127 14.42 -2.88 1.45
C SER A 127 13.48 -3.88 0.77
N ALA A 128 13.91 -5.13 0.61
CA ALA A 128 13.08 -6.19 0.01
C ALA A 128 11.84 -6.48 0.87
N LEU A 129 11.97 -6.48 2.20
CA LEU A 129 10.81 -6.66 3.08
C LEU A 129 9.83 -5.48 2.97
N ILE A 130 10.30 -4.24 2.85
CA ILE A 130 9.42 -3.08 2.64
C ILE A 130 8.59 -3.24 1.35
N GLU A 131 9.25 -3.60 0.24
CA GLU A 131 8.58 -3.81 -1.04
C GLU A 131 7.57 -4.97 -0.97
N GLU A 132 7.94 -6.06 -0.29
CA GLU A 132 7.04 -7.21 -0.07
C GLU A 132 5.80 -6.80 0.74
N LEU A 133 5.98 -6.07 1.84
CA LEU A 133 4.87 -5.57 2.68
C LEU A 133 3.87 -4.78 1.84
N TYR A 134 4.35 -3.81 1.06
CA TYR A 134 3.47 -3.00 0.23
C TYR A 134 2.88 -3.75 -0.97
N THR A 135 3.60 -4.73 -1.54
CA THR A 135 3.05 -5.61 -2.56
C THR A 135 1.82 -6.36 -2.04
N PHE A 136 1.91 -6.92 -0.83
CA PHE A 136 0.80 -7.63 -0.22
C PHE A 136 -0.37 -6.70 0.15
N LEU A 137 -0.11 -5.48 0.63
CA LEU A 137 -1.16 -4.49 0.92
C LEU A 137 -1.87 -4.01 -0.35
N ARG A 138 -1.13 -3.71 -1.41
CA ARG A 138 -1.70 -3.37 -2.74
C ARG A 138 -2.54 -4.50 -3.30
N GLN A 139 -2.10 -5.75 -3.10
CA GLN A 139 -2.89 -6.90 -3.53
C GLN A 139 -4.17 -7.08 -2.71
N ALA A 140 -4.18 -6.73 -1.42
CA ALA A 140 -5.40 -6.71 -0.62
C ALA A 140 -6.40 -5.68 -1.15
N ASP A 141 -5.93 -4.47 -1.51
CA ASP A 141 -6.76 -3.47 -2.18
C ASP A 141 -7.36 -3.99 -3.48
N ALA A 142 -6.53 -4.54 -4.37
CA ALA A 142 -6.97 -5.04 -5.66
C ALA A 142 -8.02 -6.15 -5.51
N ARG A 143 -7.86 -7.04 -4.52
CA ARG A 143 -8.81 -8.11 -4.21
C ARG A 143 -10.15 -7.54 -3.72
N GLU A 144 -10.15 -6.64 -2.75
CA GLU A 144 -11.39 -6.05 -2.21
C GLU A 144 -12.12 -5.21 -3.26
N LEU A 145 -11.40 -4.39 -4.03
CA LEU A 145 -11.97 -3.65 -5.16
C LEU A 145 -12.56 -4.58 -6.21
N ARG A 146 -11.93 -5.73 -6.49
CA ARG A 146 -12.52 -6.74 -7.40
C ARG A 146 -13.85 -7.27 -6.88
N HIS A 147 -14.00 -7.49 -5.58
CA HIS A 147 -15.28 -7.90 -5.00
C HIS A 147 -16.35 -6.82 -5.21
N LEU A 148 -16.01 -5.56 -4.96
CA LEU A 148 -16.92 -4.44 -5.22
C LEU A 148 -17.30 -4.30 -6.70
N PHE A 149 -16.36 -4.48 -7.64
CA PHE A 149 -16.70 -4.46 -9.07
C PHE A 149 -17.62 -5.61 -9.48
N LYS A 150 -17.45 -6.80 -8.88
CA LYS A 150 -18.40 -7.92 -9.09
C LYS A 150 -19.78 -7.63 -8.52
N GLU A 151 -19.85 -6.97 -7.36
CA GLU A 151 -21.11 -6.50 -6.79
C GLU A 151 -21.77 -5.46 -7.70
N LEU A 152 -20.98 -4.55 -8.27
CA LEU A 152 -21.46 -3.55 -9.23
C LEU A 152 -22.05 -4.21 -10.49
N ASP A 153 -21.36 -5.22 -11.04
CA ASP A 153 -21.85 -6.01 -12.18
C ASP A 153 -23.14 -6.79 -11.86
N ALA A 154 -23.31 -7.22 -10.61
CA ALA A 154 -24.46 -8.00 -10.17
C ALA A 154 -25.66 -7.14 -9.72
N ALA A 155 -25.50 -5.82 -9.64
CA ALA A 155 -26.55 -4.91 -9.23
C ALA A 155 -27.73 -4.95 -10.22
N LYS A 156 -28.95 -5.17 -9.70
CA LYS A 156 -30.16 -5.31 -10.52
C LYS A 156 -30.89 -3.99 -10.77
N ASP A 157 -30.52 -2.96 -10.04
CA ASP A 157 -31.17 -1.64 -10.04
C ASP A 157 -30.14 -0.53 -9.82
N GLU A 158 -30.51 0.69 -10.23
CA GLU A 158 -29.62 1.86 -10.16
C GLU A 158 -29.27 2.27 -8.73
N VAL A 159 -30.16 2.04 -7.76
CA VAL A 159 -29.91 2.41 -6.35
C VAL A 159 -28.80 1.53 -5.78
N THR A 160 -28.88 0.21 -6.00
CA THR A 160 -27.84 -0.74 -5.61
C THR A 160 -26.52 -0.44 -6.33
N ALA A 161 -26.56 -0.19 -7.64
CA ALA A 161 -25.36 0.14 -8.41
C ALA A 161 -24.68 1.41 -7.89
N ARG A 162 -25.48 2.44 -7.56
CA ARG A 162 -24.98 3.69 -6.98
C ARG A 162 -24.32 3.48 -5.62
N ALA A 163 -24.95 2.70 -4.74
CA ALA A 163 -24.41 2.40 -3.42
C ALA A 163 -23.06 1.66 -3.51
N VAL A 164 -22.89 0.72 -4.44
CA VAL A 164 -21.62 0.03 -4.67
C VAL A 164 -20.58 0.95 -5.29
N GLN A 165 -20.97 1.81 -6.24
CA GLN A 165 -20.11 2.83 -6.81
C GLN A 165 -19.54 3.77 -5.73
N ASP A 166 -20.39 4.21 -4.81
CA ASP A 166 -19.96 5.08 -3.70
C ASP A 166 -18.96 4.36 -2.77
N LYS A 167 -19.06 3.04 -2.58
CA LYS A 167 -18.05 2.23 -1.86
C LYS A 167 -16.71 2.17 -2.61
N ILE A 168 -16.74 2.04 -3.93
CA ILE A 168 -15.53 2.03 -4.78
C ILE A 168 -14.84 3.40 -4.72
N ASP A 169 -15.63 4.47 -4.80
CA ASP A 169 -15.12 5.84 -4.84
C ASP A 169 -14.51 6.29 -3.52
N ASN A 170 -15.04 5.78 -2.41
CA ASN A 170 -14.57 6.05 -1.05
C ASN A 170 -13.77 4.87 -0.46
N PHE A 171 -13.22 3.99 -1.30
CA PHE A 171 -12.46 2.84 -0.85
C PHE A 171 -11.23 3.27 -0.04
N GLU A 172 -11.22 2.91 1.24
CA GLU A 172 -10.07 3.11 2.12
C GLU A 172 -8.99 2.05 1.80
N THR A 173 -7.77 2.49 1.46
CA THR A 173 -6.65 1.59 1.14
C THR A 173 -6.12 0.87 2.39
N HIS A 174 -5.59 -0.33 2.20
CA HIS A 174 -4.79 -1.04 3.21
C HIS A 174 -3.35 -0.49 3.32
N VAL A 175 -2.92 0.35 2.37
CA VAL A 175 -1.60 1.01 2.39
C VAL A 175 -1.59 2.07 3.49
N VAL A 176 -0.72 1.86 4.48
CA VAL A 176 -0.54 2.73 5.65
C VAL A 176 0.94 3.04 5.86
N PRO A 177 1.29 4.07 6.64
CA PRO A 177 2.68 4.37 6.95
C PRO A 177 3.43 3.20 7.59
N ILE A 178 4.73 3.13 7.32
CA ILE A 178 5.66 2.23 7.98
C ILE A 178 6.74 3.04 8.71
N ILE A 179 7.07 2.63 9.92
CA ILE A 179 8.30 3.06 10.59
C ILE A 179 9.34 1.98 10.29
N ALA A 180 10.36 2.33 9.52
CA ALA A 180 11.35 1.39 9.01
C ALA A 180 12.70 1.52 9.74
N ASP A 181 13.07 0.46 10.45
CA ASP A 181 14.37 0.34 11.10
C ASP A 181 15.50 0.14 10.07
N ILE A 182 16.59 0.89 10.23
CA ILE A 182 17.78 0.85 9.38
C ILE A 182 19.04 0.48 10.18
N ASP A 183 18.89 0.07 11.44
CA ASP A 183 19.97 -0.08 12.41
C ASP A 183 20.83 1.20 12.45
N ALA A 184 22.16 1.05 12.32
CA ALA A 184 23.12 2.15 12.19
C ALA A 184 23.49 2.46 10.72
N GLY A 185 22.68 2.03 9.74
CA GLY A 185 22.90 2.34 8.32
C GLY A 185 23.79 1.35 7.55
N PHE A 186 24.13 0.20 8.15
CA PHE A 186 24.92 -0.87 7.52
C PHE A 186 26.25 -0.40 6.90
N GLY A 187 26.92 0.56 7.55
CA GLY A 187 28.21 1.10 7.11
C GLY A 187 28.42 2.56 7.52
N ASN A 188 29.13 3.31 6.67
CA ASN A 188 29.35 4.74 6.84
C ASN A 188 28.13 5.56 6.35
N ALA A 189 28.26 6.90 6.36
CA ALA A 189 27.19 7.80 5.92
C ALA A 189 26.77 7.60 4.45
N GLU A 190 27.72 7.27 3.56
CA GLU A 190 27.42 6.99 2.14
C GLU A 190 26.64 5.68 1.99
N ALA A 191 27.03 4.63 2.71
CA ALA A 191 26.30 3.38 2.76
C ALA A 191 24.87 3.56 3.32
N THR A 192 24.73 4.40 4.35
CA THR A 192 23.43 4.76 4.94
C THR A 192 22.55 5.44 3.91
N TYR A 193 23.08 6.41 3.16
CA TYR A 193 22.35 7.10 2.11
C TYR A 193 21.85 6.13 1.02
N LEU A 194 22.73 5.24 0.54
CA LEU A 194 22.37 4.27 -0.50
C LEU A 194 21.25 3.34 -0.04
N LEU A 195 21.33 2.83 1.20
CA LEU A 195 20.30 1.94 1.75
C LEU A 195 18.98 2.69 2.01
N ALA A 196 19.03 3.86 2.65
CA ALA A 196 17.84 4.66 2.93
C ALA A 196 17.11 5.05 1.64
N LYS A 197 17.84 5.39 0.58
CA LYS A 197 17.26 5.64 -0.74
C LYS A 197 16.47 4.44 -1.25
N GLN A 198 17.04 3.24 -1.19
CA GLN A 198 16.35 2.01 -1.63
C GLN A 198 15.12 1.70 -0.77
N MET A 199 15.18 1.94 0.55
CA MET A 199 14.04 1.76 1.45
C MET A 199 12.88 2.71 1.10
N ILE A 200 13.18 3.98 0.80
CA ILE A 200 12.18 4.97 0.37
C ILE A 200 11.63 4.61 -1.03
N GLU A 201 12.48 4.19 -1.96
CA GLU A 201 12.07 3.70 -3.29
C GLU A 201 11.13 2.49 -3.20
N ALA A 202 11.28 1.65 -2.17
CA ALA A 202 10.40 0.53 -1.85
C ALA A 202 9.08 0.95 -1.17
N GLY A 203 9.00 2.17 -0.63
CA GLY A 203 7.78 2.78 -0.09
C GLY A 203 7.80 3.16 1.39
N ALA A 204 8.97 3.11 2.05
CA ALA A 204 9.11 3.61 3.42
C ALA A 204 8.68 5.07 3.55
#